data_AF-A0A640W5V5-F1
#
_entry.id   AF-A0A640W5V5-F1
#
_cell.length_a   1.000
_cell.length_b   1.000
_cell.length_c   1.000
_cell.angle_alpha   90.00
_cell.angle_beta   90.00
_cell.angle_gamma   90.00
#
_symmetry.space_group_name_H-M   'P 1'
#
loop_
_entity.id
_entity.type
_entity.pdbx_description
1 polymer ?
#
loop_
_entity_poly.entity_id
_entity_poly.type
_entity_poly.pdbx_seq_one_letter_code
_entity_poly.pdbx_strand_id
1 'polypeptide(L)'
;MLIMPLKPSKFAFKDSTYMVIVSIMLLLMAFDGKLQIYDGILLLSFYAFFIYILYKRKSIEATCEAKIGFPLALFFLIIGGIAIAIGGDATVDGAIGMAKIMNVGELAVAASIVAFGTSLPEFMTSVMATIKRYHGIAIGNIIGSNVVNLGVVLGSSCIVRNISVSMDSTFLFFILSSFIALTVVGKKWYGKIVGIAFLILYILFIILLYV
;
A
#
# COMPACT_ATOMS: atom_id res chain seq x y z
N MET A 1 7.33 8.45 8.89
CA MET A 1 8.66 8.28 9.53
C MET A 1 9.57 9.49 9.35
N LEU A 2 9.72 10.03 8.13
CA LEU A 2 10.51 11.24 7.86
C LEU A 2 9.95 12.49 8.57
N ILE A 3 8.62 12.71 8.44
CA ILE A 3 7.90 13.83 9.06
C ILE A 3 7.91 13.70 10.59
N MET A 4 7.57 12.50 11.08
CA MET A 4 7.55 12.19 12.51
C MET A 4 7.77 10.68 12.71
N PRO A 5 8.49 10.25 13.77
CA PRO A 5 8.60 8.84 14.11
C PRO A 5 7.23 8.30 14.52
N LEU A 6 6.86 7.14 13.96
CA LEU A 6 5.56 6.54 14.24
C LEU A 6 5.65 5.63 15.47
N LYS A 7 4.68 5.73 16.38
CA LYS A 7 4.58 4.79 17.52
C LYS A 7 3.58 3.70 17.15
N PRO A 8 4.03 2.44 16.94
CA PRO A 8 3.13 1.34 16.62
C PRO A 8 2.20 1.02 17.79
N SER A 9 0.93 0.72 17.45
CA SER A 9 -0.01 0.16 18.42
C SER A 9 0.37 -1.28 18.76
N LYS A 10 -0.16 -1.82 19.87
CA LYS A 10 0.05 -3.23 20.24
C LYS A 10 -0.40 -4.21 19.13
N PHE A 11 -1.35 -3.81 18.30
CA PHE A 11 -1.90 -4.63 17.21
C PHE A 11 -1.15 -4.45 15.89
N ALA A 12 -0.50 -3.31 15.67
CA ALA A 12 0.22 -3.02 14.43
C ALA A 12 1.25 -4.10 14.07
N PHE A 13 1.92 -4.67 15.07
CA PHE A 13 2.86 -5.79 14.87
C PHE A 13 2.17 -7.03 14.30
N LYS A 14 1.03 -7.39 14.85
CA LYS A 14 0.29 -8.58 14.44
C LYS A 14 -0.36 -8.37 13.07
N ASP A 15 -0.81 -7.16 12.77
CA ASP A 15 -1.45 -6.83 11.49
C ASP A 15 -0.42 -6.82 10.34
N SER A 16 0.75 -6.25 10.60
CA SER A 16 1.88 -6.30 9.65
C SER A 16 2.43 -7.70 9.44
N THR A 17 2.26 -8.63 10.39
CA THR A 17 2.59 -10.04 10.17
C THR A 17 1.74 -10.65 9.06
N TYR A 18 0.44 -10.31 8.95
CA TYR A 18 -0.40 -10.80 7.84
C TYR A 18 0.02 -10.20 6.50
N MET A 19 0.40 -8.91 6.49
CA MET A 19 0.96 -8.28 5.30
C MET A 19 2.21 -9.03 4.80
N VAL A 20 3.11 -9.38 5.71
CA VAL A 20 4.30 -10.18 5.38
C VAL A 20 3.92 -11.56 4.85
N ILE A 21 2.98 -12.24 5.49
CA ILE A 21 2.53 -13.57 5.05
C ILE A 21 2.00 -13.51 3.62
N VAL A 22 1.14 -12.54 3.29
CA VAL A 22 0.61 -12.42 1.91
C VAL A 22 1.69 -12.04 0.91
N SER A 23 2.67 -11.22 1.29
CA SER A 23 3.82 -10.90 0.43
C SER A 23 4.70 -12.13 0.15
N ILE A 24 4.97 -12.95 1.17
CA ILE A 24 5.72 -14.22 0.99
C ILE A 24 4.91 -15.21 0.17
N MET A 25 3.60 -15.31 0.43
CA MET A 25 2.71 -16.18 -0.34
C MET A 25 2.74 -15.81 -1.82
N LEU A 26 2.64 -14.53 -2.16
CA LEU A 26 2.74 -14.04 -3.53
C LEU A 26 4.10 -14.37 -4.17
N LEU A 27 5.19 -14.19 -3.42
CA LEU A 27 6.54 -14.51 -3.90
C LEU A 27 6.65 -15.98 -4.30
N LEU A 28 6.12 -16.89 -3.46
CA LEU A 28 6.09 -18.32 -3.75
C LEU A 28 5.17 -18.69 -4.92
N MET A 29 4.05 -18.00 -5.07
CA MET A 29 3.13 -18.19 -6.21
C MET A 29 3.78 -17.76 -7.52
N ALA A 30 4.48 -16.63 -7.51
CA ALA A 30 5.11 -16.08 -8.71
C ALA A 30 6.38 -16.83 -9.17
N PHE A 31 6.82 -17.87 -8.43
CA PHE A 31 8.07 -18.58 -8.71
C PHE A 31 8.07 -19.37 -10.02
N ASP A 32 6.90 -19.79 -10.48
CA ASP A 32 6.71 -20.46 -11.77
C ASP A 32 6.57 -19.47 -12.94
N GLY A 33 6.69 -18.17 -12.67
CA GLY A 33 6.58 -17.08 -13.63
C GLY A 33 5.14 -16.77 -14.06
N LYS A 34 4.11 -17.29 -13.38
CA LYS A 34 2.71 -17.07 -13.75
C LYS A 34 1.83 -16.95 -12.52
N LEU A 35 0.96 -15.94 -12.50
CA LEU A 35 -0.15 -15.88 -11.54
C LEU A 35 -1.43 -16.27 -12.26
N GLN A 36 -2.04 -17.35 -11.78
CA GLN A 36 -3.22 -17.96 -12.36
C GLN A 36 -4.46 -17.68 -11.52
N ILE A 37 -5.61 -18.13 -12.03
CA ILE A 37 -6.90 -18.01 -11.35
C ILE A 37 -6.86 -18.62 -9.93
N TYR A 38 -6.15 -19.74 -9.74
CA TYR A 38 -6.03 -20.39 -8.44
C TYR A 38 -5.29 -19.52 -7.40
N ASP A 39 -4.24 -18.82 -7.83
CA ASP A 39 -3.53 -17.85 -6.99
C ASP A 39 -4.44 -16.68 -6.62
N GLY A 40 -5.24 -16.22 -7.58
CA GLY A 40 -6.26 -15.19 -7.38
C GLY A 40 -7.29 -15.57 -6.31
N ILE A 41 -7.84 -16.78 -6.39
CA ILE A 41 -8.79 -17.32 -5.40
C ILE A 41 -8.13 -17.42 -4.02
N LEU A 42 -6.87 -17.86 -3.96
CA LEU A 42 -6.14 -18.01 -2.70
C LEU A 42 -5.83 -16.65 -2.06
N LEU A 43 -5.44 -15.64 -2.83
CA LEU A 43 -5.24 -14.25 -2.38
C LEU A 43 -6.53 -13.63 -1.83
N LEU A 44 -7.66 -13.81 -2.53
CA LEU A 44 -8.96 -13.34 -2.06
C LEU A 44 -9.43 -14.07 -0.80
N SER A 45 -9.20 -15.37 -0.73
CA SER A 45 -9.52 -16.18 0.46
C SER A 45 -8.69 -15.74 1.67
N PHE A 46 -7.41 -15.43 1.46
CA PHE A 46 -6.55 -14.85 2.49
C PHE A 46 -7.07 -13.49 2.96
N TYR A 47 -7.47 -12.62 2.03
CA TYR A 47 -8.06 -11.32 2.39
C TYR A 47 -9.35 -11.47 3.20
N ALA A 48 -10.25 -12.37 2.81
CA ALA A 48 -11.47 -12.66 3.56
C ALA A 48 -11.15 -13.18 4.97
N PHE A 49 -10.16 -14.07 5.10
CA PHE A 49 -9.66 -14.55 6.39
C PHE A 49 -9.07 -13.41 7.24
N PHE A 50 -8.30 -12.50 6.64
CA PHE A 50 -7.76 -11.32 7.32
C PHE A 50 -8.89 -10.43 7.87
N ILE A 51 -9.91 -10.13 7.07
CA ILE A 51 -11.09 -9.37 7.52
C ILE A 51 -11.83 -10.11 8.64
N TYR A 52 -11.99 -11.43 8.55
CA TYR A 52 -12.60 -12.23 9.61
C TYR A 52 -11.83 -12.11 10.94
N ILE A 53 -10.49 -12.14 10.91
CA ILE A 53 -9.66 -11.92 12.10
C ILE A 53 -9.86 -10.51 12.65
N LEU A 54 -9.88 -9.48 11.80
CA LEU A 54 -10.09 -8.10 12.24
C LEU A 54 -11.47 -7.92 12.88
N TYR A 55 -12.51 -8.50 12.30
CA TYR A 55 -13.87 -8.48 12.86
C TYR A 55 -13.91 -9.15 14.24
N LYS A 56 -13.31 -10.35 14.35
CA LYS A 56 -13.28 -11.10 15.62
C LYS A 56 -12.48 -10.41 16.72
N ARG A 57 -11.53 -9.54 16.36
CA ARG A 57 -10.72 -8.78 17.33
C ARG A 57 -11.47 -7.68 18.07
N LYS A 58 -12.69 -7.34 17.67
CA LYS A 58 -13.56 -6.30 18.28
C LYS A 58 -12.71 -5.12 18.79
N SER A 59 -12.26 -4.29 17.85
CA SER A 59 -11.29 -3.21 18.09
C SER A 59 -11.60 -2.44 19.38
N ILE A 60 -10.63 -2.49 20.30
CA ILE A 60 -10.54 -1.69 21.51
C ILE A 60 -10.59 -0.20 21.13
N GLU A 61 -11.54 0.50 21.77
CA GLU A 61 -11.68 1.95 21.98
C GLU A 61 -10.97 2.88 20.98
N ALA A 62 -11.74 3.39 20.02
CA ALA A 62 -11.51 4.75 19.56
C ALA A 62 -11.86 5.69 20.72
N THR A 63 -10.87 6.12 21.50
CA THR A 63 -11.00 7.17 22.54
C THR A 63 -11.28 8.56 21.96
N CYS A 64 -11.75 8.64 20.71
CA CYS A 64 -12.16 9.88 20.10
C CYS A 64 -13.66 10.03 20.39
N GLU A 65 -14.00 10.84 21.39
CA GLU A 65 -15.35 11.38 21.47
C GLU A 65 -15.68 12.02 20.11
N ALA A 66 -16.70 11.48 19.45
CA ALA A 66 -17.14 12.01 18.17
C ALA A 66 -17.68 13.42 18.41
N LYS A 67 -16.87 14.43 18.09
CA LYS A 67 -17.24 15.84 18.20
C LYS A 67 -18.44 16.22 17.31
N ILE A 68 -18.79 15.37 16.36
CA ILE A 68 -19.86 15.55 15.38
C ILE A 68 -20.74 14.29 15.33
N GLY A 69 -22.02 14.46 15.05
CA GLY A 69 -22.97 13.33 14.92
C GLY A 69 -22.64 12.39 13.76
N PHE A 70 -23.06 11.13 13.87
CA PHE A 70 -22.78 10.07 12.90
C PHE A 70 -23.13 10.44 11.44
N PRO A 71 -24.30 11.04 11.13
CA PRO A 71 -24.64 11.39 9.75
C PRO A 71 -23.67 12.39 9.13
N LEU A 72 -23.23 13.38 9.92
CA LEU A 72 -22.30 14.41 9.47
C LEU A 72 -20.88 13.84 9.32
N ALA A 73 -20.46 12.94 10.21
CA ALA A 73 -19.20 12.22 10.08
C ALA A 73 -19.17 11.36 8.80
N LEU A 74 -20.26 10.64 8.52
CA LEU A 74 -20.39 9.84 7.30
C LEU A 74 -20.35 10.71 6.04
N PHE A 75 -21.04 11.86 6.06
CA PHE A 75 -20.99 12.83 4.96
C PHE A 75 -19.57 13.30 4.66
N PHE A 76 -18.81 13.72 5.69
CA PHE A 76 -17.41 14.13 5.50
C PHE A 76 -16.51 12.99 5.04
N LEU A 77 -16.75 11.76 5.51
CA LEU A 77 -15.99 10.59 5.08
C LEU A 77 -16.20 10.31 3.58
N ILE A 78 -17.45 10.33 3.12
CA ILE A 78 -17.79 10.08 1.71
C ILE A 78 -17.22 11.19 0.82
N ILE A 79 -17.50 12.46 1.13
CA ILE A 79 -17.02 13.58 0.33
C ILE A 79 -15.50 13.67 0.35
N GLY A 80 -14.86 13.47 1.51
CA GLY A 80 -13.41 13.45 1.62
C GLY A 80 -12.79 12.33 0.79
N GLY A 81 -13.38 11.14 0.80
CA GLY A 81 -12.95 10.01 -0.03
C GLY A 81 -13.04 10.33 -1.53
N ILE A 82 -14.18 10.86 -1.99
CA ILE A 82 -14.39 11.26 -3.39
C ILE A 82 -13.41 12.36 -3.79
N ALA A 83 -13.26 13.39 -2.97
CA ALA A 83 -12.37 14.52 -3.26
C ALA A 83 -10.91 14.09 -3.40
N ILE A 84 -10.44 13.17 -2.53
CA ILE A 84 -9.09 12.63 -2.61
C ILE A 84 -8.93 11.74 -3.85
N ALA A 85 -9.93 10.91 -4.20
CA ALA A 85 -9.88 10.08 -5.40
C ALA A 85 -9.77 10.93 -6.67
N ILE A 86 -10.67 11.91 -6.84
CA ILE A 86 -10.66 12.83 -7.98
C ILE A 86 -9.37 13.64 -8.02
N GLY A 87 -8.89 14.13 -6.87
CA GLY A 87 -7.64 14.87 -6.79
C GLY A 87 -6.43 14.02 -7.18
N GLY A 88 -6.43 12.73 -6.83
CA GLY A 88 -5.44 11.74 -7.27
C GLY A 88 -5.42 11.61 -8.78
N ASP A 89 -6.57 11.27 -9.38
CA ASP A 89 -6.72 11.08 -10.83
C ASP A 89 -6.33 12.33 -11.61
N ALA A 90 -6.82 13.51 -11.21
CA ALA A 90 -6.47 14.77 -11.85
C ALA A 90 -4.96 15.08 -11.80
N THR A 91 -4.29 14.71 -10.71
CA THR A 91 -2.83 14.87 -10.57
C THR A 91 -2.09 13.95 -11.53
N VAL A 92 -2.55 12.70 -11.67
CA VAL A 92 -2.00 11.71 -12.59
C VAL A 92 -2.18 12.14 -14.04
N ASP A 93 -3.38 12.56 -14.42
CA ASP A 93 -3.69 13.02 -15.77
C ASP A 93 -2.85 14.23 -16.17
N GLY A 94 -2.70 15.21 -15.26
CA GLY A 94 -1.83 16.35 -15.47
C GLY A 94 -0.35 15.95 -15.66
N ALA A 95 0.14 15.01 -14.85
CA ALA A 95 1.51 14.51 -14.96
C ALA A 95 1.74 13.71 -16.26
N ILE A 96 0.79 12.89 -16.68
CA ILE A 96 0.82 12.19 -17.97
C ILE A 96 0.83 13.20 -19.13
N GLY A 97 0.02 14.25 -19.05
CA GLY A 97 -0.01 15.33 -20.04
C GLY A 97 1.35 16.01 -20.19
N MET A 98 2.00 16.36 -19.08
CA MET A 98 3.36 16.91 -19.09
C MET A 98 4.39 15.92 -19.67
N ALA A 99 4.34 14.65 -19.27
CA ALA A 99 5.26 13.63 -19.76
C ALA A 99 5.17 13.42 -21.28
N LYS A 100 3.95 13.47 -21.84
CA LYS A 100 3.72 13.41 -23.29
C LYS A 100 4.35 14.59 -24.04
N ILE A 101 4.23 15.81 -23.50
CA ILE A 101 4.88 17.01 -24.07
C ILE A 101 6.41 16.85 -24.07
N MET A 102 6.95 16.21 -23.03
CA MET A 102 8.38 15.95 -22.88
C MET A 102 8.88 14.72 -23.68
N ASN A 103 8.02 14.07 -24.49
CA ASN A 103 8.33 12.85 -25.25
C ASN A 103 8.89 11.70 -24.37
N VAL A 104 8.40 11.59 -23.14
CA VAL A 104 8.73 10.44 -22.27
C VAL A 104 7.98 9.20 -22.77
N GLY A 105 8.66 8.06 -22.83
CA GLY A 105 8.07 6.81 -23.31
C GLY A 105 6.87 6.35 -22.46
N GLU A 106 5.86 5.77 -23.11
CA GLU A 106 4.61 5.35 -22.45
C GLU A 106 4.83 4.34 -21.33
N LEU A 107 5.76 3.39 -21.52
CA LEU A 107 6.10 2.37 -20.53
C LEU A 107 6.69 2.99 -19.26
N ALA A 108 7.56 4.00 -19.43
CA ALA A 108 8.11 4.77 -18.32
C ALA A 108 7.03 5.55 -17.56
N VAL A 109 6.08 6.16 -18.26
CA VAL A 109 4.94 6.88 -17.65
C VAL A 109 4.05 5.92 -16.86
N ALA A 110 3.72 4.75 -17.42
CA ALA A 110 2.91 3.74 -16.77
C ALA A 110 3.59 3.18 -15.50
N ALA A 111 4.88 2.87 -15.61
CA ALA A 111 5.65 2.27 -14.53
C ALA A 111 5.96 3.24 -13.37
N SER A 112 5.86 4.55 -13.59
CA SER A 112 6.19 5.58 -12.58
C SER A 112 4.98 6.43 -12.19
N ILE A 113 4.49 7.29 -13.08
CA ILE A 113 3.47 8.30 -12.82
C ILE A 113 2.14 7.63 -12.48
N VAL A 114 1.73 6.63 -13.26
CA VAL A 114 0.48 5.90 -13.01
C VAL A 114 0.61 5.05 -11.74
N ALA A 115 1.72 4.30 -11.61
CA ALA A 115 1.98 3.47 -10.43
C ALA A 115 1.98 4.27 -9.12
N PHE A 116 2.71 5.39 -9.07
CA PHE A 116 2.72 6.31 -7.93
C PHE A 116 1.36 7.00 -7.73
N GLY A 117 0.73 7.37 -8.85
CA GLY A 117 -0.55 8.04 -8.92
C GLY A 117 -1.68 7.34 -8.18
N THR A 118 -1.82 6.04 -8.42
CA THR A 118 -2.84 5.21 -7.75
C THR A 118 -2.65 5.09 -6.24
N SER A 119 -1.45 5.41 -5.74
CA SER A 119 -1.12 5.41 -4.30
C SER A 119 -1.14 6.80 -3.66
N LEU A 120 -1.44 7.86 -4.43
CA LEU A 120 -1.55 9.24 -3.93
C LEU A 120 -2.63 9.38 -2.83
N PRO A 121 -3.84 8.83 -2.98
CA PRO A 121 -4.85 8.88 -1.94
C PRO A 121 -4.37 8.32 -0.59
N GLU A 122 -3.74 7.16 -0.62
CA GLU A 122 -3.20 6.45 0.54
C GLU A 122 -2.04 7.23 1.15
N PHE A 123 -1.17 7.79 0.31
CA PHE A 123 -0.08 8.64 0.76
C PHE A 123 -0.60 9.88 1.49
N MET A 124 -1.55 10.61 0.90
CA MET A 124 -2.09 11.84 1.50
C MET A 124 -2.87 11.57 2.78
N THR A 125 -3.69 10.51 2.82
CA THR A 125 -4.39 10.10 4.04
C THR A 125 -3.41 9.71 5.16
N SER A 126 -2.33 8.99 4.84
CA SER A 126 -1.27 8.64 5.80
C SER A 126 -0.49 9.84 6.31
N VAL A 127 -0.15 10.78 5.44
CA VAL A 127 0.53 12.04 5.78
C VAL A 127 -0.34 12.86 6.71
N MET A 128 -1.61 13.06 6.36
CA MET A 128 -2.54 13.84 7.18
C MET A 128 -2.80 13.19 8.55
N ALA A 129 -2.95 11.86 8.60
CA ALA A 129 -3.07 11.13 9.86
C ALA A 129 -1.80 11.29 10.72
N THR A 130 -0.62 11.26 10.10
CA THR A 130 0.66 11.46 10.80
C THR A 130 0.77 12.89 11.35
N ILE A 131 0.46 13.91 10.55
CA ILE A 131 0.48 15.33 10.97
C ILE A 131 -0.49 15.56 12.14
N LYS A 132 -1.68 14.96 12.08
CA LYS A 132 -2.69 14.99 13.16
C LYS A 132 -2.36 14.07 14.34
N ARG A 133 -1.21 13.40 14.35
CA ARG A 133 -0.74 12.48 15.39
C ARG A 133 -1.65 11.26 15.62
N TYR A 134 -2.44 10.89 14.62
CA TYR A 134 -3.22 9.65 14.58
C TYR A 134 -2.38 8.48 14.10
N HIS A 135 -1.37 8.11 14.89
CA HIS A 135 -0.38 7.07 14.55
C HIS A 135 -1.01 5.72 14.20
N GLY A 136 -2.05 5.31 14.93
CA GLY A 136 -2.77 4.06 14.67
C GLY A 136 -3.46 4.05 13.30
N ILE A 137 -4.08 5.17 12.91
CA ILE A 137 -4.72 5.33 11.60
C ILE A 137 -3.67 5.33 10.49
N ALA A 138 -2.57 6.08 10.66
CA ALA A 138 -1.49 6.13 9.67
C ALA A 138 -0.86 4.75 9.42
N ILE A 139 -0.58 3.98 10.47
CA ILE A 139 -0.01 2.64 10.34
C ILE A 139 -1.03 1.65 9.81
N GLY A 140 -2.28 1.72 10.28
CA GLY A 140 -3.37 0.88 9.80
C GLY A 140 -3.63 1.06 8.31
N ASN A 141 -3.52 2.30 7.81
CA ASN A 141 -3.63 2.61 6.38
C ASN A 141 -2.51 1.94 5.57
N ILE A 142 -1.25 2.11 5.98
CA ILE A 142 -0.09 1.50 5.30
C ILE A 142 -0.22 -0.03 5.23
N ILE A 143 -0.56 -0.68 6.35
CA ILE A 143 -0.69 -2.14 6.41
C ILE A 143 -1.92 -2.61 5.63
N GLY A 144 -3.07 -1.97 5.85
CA GLY A 144 -4.35 -2.32 5.26
C GLY A 144 -4.33 -2.20 3.74
N SER A 145 -3.85 -1.07 3.20
CA SER A 145 -3.79 -0.84 1.75
C SER A 145 -2.89 -1.85 1.05
N ASN A 146 -1.76 -2.25 1.65
CA ASN A 146 -0.91 -3.29 1.08
C ASN A 146 -1.60 -4.66 1.06
N VAL A 147 -2.30 -5.03 2.14
CA VAL A 147 -3.05 -6.29 2.20
C VAL A 147 -4.22 -6.28 1.20
N VAL A 148 -4.90 -5.15 1.01
CA VAL A 148 -5.96 -4.99 -0.01
C VAL A 148 -5.39 -5.05 -1.42
N ASN A 149 -4.25 -4.40 -1.70
CA ASN A 149 -3.64 -4.42 -3.03
C ASN A 149 -3.19 -5.83 -3.42
N LEU A 150 -2.55 -6.56 -2.50
CA LEU A 150 -2.12 -7.93 -2.77
C LEU A 150 -3.28 -8.93 -2.75
N GLY A 151 -4.23 -8.78 -1.83
CA GLY A 151 -5.34 -9.72 -1.68
C GLY A 151 -6.47 -9.50 -2.69
N VAL A 152 -6.96 -8.26 -2.80
CA VAL A 152 -8.14 -7.91 -3.59
C VAL A 152 -7.76 -7.47 -4.99
N VAL A 153 -6.91 -6.45 -5.14
CA VAL A 153 -6.60 -5.88 -6.46
C VAL A 153 -5.88 -6.91 -7.32
N LEU A 154 -4.79 -7.48 -6.81
CA LEU A 154 -4.05 -8.53 -7.52
C LEU A 154 -4.85 -9.83 -7.61
N GLY A 155 -5.53 -10.24 -6.53
CA GLY A 155 -6.32 -11.47 -6.54
C GLY A 155 -7.46 -11.45 -7.57
N SER A 156 -8.19 -10.34 -7.66
CA SER A 156 -9.23 -10.16 -8.69
C SER A 156 -8.65 -10.04 -10.10
N SER A 157 -7.49 -9.40 -10.26
CA SER A 157 -6.80 -9.33 -11.56
C SER A 157 -6.45 -10.72 -12.10
N CYS A 158 -5.99 -11.63 -11.23
CA CYS A 158 -5.68 -13.02 -11.58
C CYS A 158 -6.93 -13.83 -11.98
N ILE A 159 -8.10 -13.51 -11.42
CA ILE A 159 -9.38 -14.13 -11.83
C ILE A 159 -9.77 -13.70 -13.24
N VAL A 160 -9.57 -12.41 -13.56
CA VAL A 160 -9.92 -11.87 -14.88
C VAL A 160 -8.96 -12.39 -15.96
N ARG A 161 -7.65 -12.45 -15.67
CA ARG A 161 -6.64 -12.90 -16.63
C ARG A 161 -5.40 -13.42 -15.92
N ASN A 162 -4.79 -14.47 -16.48
CA ASN A 162 -3.48 -14.94 -16.06
C ASN A 162 -2.41 -13.86 -16.29
N ILE A 163 -1.62 -13.56 -15.26
CA ILE A 163 -0.56 -12.54 -15.29
C ILE A 163 0.77 -13.26 -15.44
N SER A 164 1.53 -12.96 -16.49
CA SER A 164 2.91 -13.42 -16.62
C SER A 164 3.82 -12.59 -15.74
N VAL A 165 4.65 -13.24 -14.92
CA VAL A 165 5.65 -12.60 -14.08
C VAL A 165 7.02 -12.87 -14.68
N SER A 166 7.77 -11.81 -14.98
CA SER A 166 9.17 -11.95 -15.37
C SER A 166 10.05 -11.99 -14.11
N MET A 167 10.96 -12.97 -14.05
CA MET A 167 11.88 -13.19 -12.92
C MET A 167 13.12 -12.30 -13.06
N ASP A 168 12.91 -11.02 -13.39
CA ASP A 168 13.98 -10.06 -13.64
C ASP A 168 14.36 -9.32 -12.33
N SER A 169 15.33 -8.39 -12.42
CA SER A 169 15.80 -7.57 -11.30
C SER A 169 14.67 -6.85 -10.53
N THR A 170 13.56 -6.53 -11.20
CA THR A 170 12.34 -5.94 -10.62
C THR A 170 11.64 -6.88 -9.63
N PHE A 171 11.64 -8.19 -9.90
CA PHE A 171 11.07 -9.19 -9.01
C PHE A 171 11.90 -9.34 -7.74
N LEU A 172 13.23 -9.41 -7.87
CA LEU A 172 14.16 -9.41 -6.72
C LEU A 172 14.04 -8.13 -5.88
N PHE A 173 13.71 -7.01 -6.50
CA PHE A 173 13.49 -5.75 -5.80
C PHE A 173 12.19 -5.75 -4.97
N PHE A 174 11.10 -6.31 -5.52
CA PHE A 174 9.85 -6.55 -4.78
C PHE A 174 10.05 -7.46 -3.57
N ILE A 175 10.92 -8.46 -3.71
CA ILE A 175 11.32 -9.36 -2.61
C ILE A 175 12.10 -8.58 -1.55
N LEU A 176 13.11 -7.79 -1.94
CA LEU A 176 13.92 -7.01 -1.01
C LEU A 176 13.08 -5.96 -0.24
N SER A 177 12.16 -5.27 -0.92
CA SER A 177 11.31 -4.24 -0.29
C SER A 177 10.34 -4.84 0.72
N SER A 178 9.78 -6.01 0.43
CA SER A 178 8.93 -6.79 1.34
C SER A 178 9.72 -7.31 2.56
N PHE A 179 10.97 -7.72 2.36
CA PHE A 179 11.88 -8.14 3.44
C PHE A 179 12.38 -6.98 4.32
N ILE A 180 12.46 -5.76 3.80
CA ILE A 180 12.81 -4.58 4.60
C ILE A 180 11.59 -4.11 5.41
N ALA A 181 10.37 -4.23 4.88
CA ALA A 181 9.14 -4.01 5.65
C ALA A 181 9.05 -4.92 6.90
N LEU A 182 9.57 -6.15 6.80
CA LEU A 182 9.76 -7.12 7.89
C LEU A 182 10.63 -6.57 9.05
N THR A 183 11.73 -5.86 8.75
CA THR A 183 12.68 -5.35 9.75
C THR A 183 12.13 -4.21 10.62
N VAL A 184 11.21 -3.42 10.05
CA VAL A 184 10.55 -2.29 10.72
C VAL A 184 9.57 -2.75 11.78
N VAL A 185 8.91 -3.86 11.50
CA VAL A 185 7.86 -4.46 12.31
C VAL A 185 8.47 -5.10 13.57
N GLY A 186 9.60 -5.80 13.44
CA GLY A 186 10.27 -6.55 14.52
C GLY A 186 10.73 -5.77 15.76
N LYS A 187 11.27 -4.56 15.59
CA LYS A 187 12.16 -3.96 16.61
C LYS A 187 11.85 -2.52 17.04
N LYS A 188 10.66 -1.97 16.74
CA LYS A 188 10.30 -0.55 17.01
C LYS A 188 11.12 0.47 16.19
N TRP A 189 11.62 0.08 15.02
CA TRP A 189 12.44 0.95 14.19
C TRP A 189 11.55 1.77 13.25
N TYR A 190 10.91 2.81 13.81
CA TYR A 190 10.08 3.77 13.07
C TYR A 190 10.73 5.16 13.02
N GLY A 191 12.06 5.19 12.96
CA GLY A 191 12.87 6.42 13.00
C GLY A 191 13.11 7.04 11.63
N LYS A 192 13.65 8.27 11.63
CA LYS A 192 13.99 9.00 10.40
C LYS A 192 14.96 8.23 9.50
N ILE A 193 15.93 7.52 10.08
CA ILE A 193 16.94 6.71 9.35
C ILE A 193 16.27 5.66 8.48
N VAL A 194 15.29 4.93 9.01
CA VAL A 194 14.53 3.92 8.25
C VAL A 194 13.73 4.55 7.13
N GLY A 195 13.11 5.71 7.39
CA GLY A 195 12.41 6.48 6.36
C GLY A 195 13.33 6.93 5.22
N ILE A 196 14.55 7.37 5.54
CA ILE A 196 15.57 7.73 4.54
C ILE A 196 16.00 6.50 3.75
N ALA A 197 16.27 5.38 4.43
CA ALA A 197 16.66 4.13 3.77
C ALA A 197 15.60 3.64 2.78
N PHE A 198 14.32 3.69 3.14
CA PHE A 198 13.23 3.37 2.20
C PHE A 198 13.14 4.33 1.03
N LEU A 199 13.38 5.62 1.26
CA LEU A 199 13.35 6.62 0.20
C LEU A 199 14.50 6.41 -0.78
N ILE A 200 15.72 6.13 -0.29
CA ILE A 200 16.87 5.78 -1.13
C ILE A 200 16.57 4.51 -1.92
N LEU A 201 16.04 3.47 -1.28
CA LEU A 201 15.63 2.24 -1.94
C LEU A 201 14.61 2.53 -3.04
N TYR A 202 13.55 3.29 -2.75
CA TYR A 202 12.53 3.65 -3.73
C TYR A 202 13.08 4.48 -4.91
N ILE A 203 14.03 5.40 -4.67
CA ILE A 203 14.69 6.12 -5.76
C ILE A 203 15.52 5.17 -6.61
N LEU A 204 16.27 4.27 -5.97
CA LEU A 204 17.09 3.28 -6.67
C LEU A 204 16.24 2.31 -7.50
N PHE A 205 15.05 1.94 -7.01
CA PHE A 205 14.04 1.20 -7.77
C PHE A 205 13.65 1.93 -9.05
N ILE A 206 13.27 3.21 -8.92
CA ILE A 206 12.86 4.02 -10.06
C ILE A 206 14.02 4.10 -11.05
N ILE A 207 15.25 4.35 -10.62
CA ILE A 207 16.39 4.43 -11.53
C ILE A 207 16.60 3.10 -12.26
N LEU A 208 16.58 1.97 -11.55
CA LEU A 208 16.73 0.63 -12.14
C LEU A 208 15.61 0.26 -13.10
N LEU A 209 14.43 0.88 -12.98
CA LEU A 209 13.31 0.60 -13.89
C LEU A 209 13.55 1.19 -15.29
N TYR A 210 14.40 2.21 -15.40
CA TYR A 210 14.65 2.96 -16.64
C TYR A 210 15.99 2.61 -17.30
N VAL A 211 16.79 1.74 -16.67
CA VAL A 211 18.10 1.28 -17.14
C VAL A 211 18.00 -0.18 -17.52
#